data_AF-A0A3L6NLZ4-F1
#
_entry.id   AF-A0A3L6NLZ4-F1
#
_cell.length_a   1.000
_cell.length_b   1.000
_cell.length_c   1.000
_cell.angle_alpha   90.00
_cell.angle_beta   90.00
_cell.angle_gamma   90.00
#
_symmetry.space_group_name_H-M   'P 1'
#
loop_
_entity.id
_entity.type
_entity.pdbx_description
1 polymer ?
#
loop_
_entity_poly.entity_id
_entity_poly.type
_entity_poly.pdbx_seq_one_letter_code
_entity_poly.pdbx_strand_id
1 'polypeptide(L)'
;MAHDERVYKNPHDFNPDRYEAGEPFPVGNFGFGRRVCVGRFLADNSVWITVATMLSVLRFCKKMSSDGKPIEPRVRFTNGGTWYVDSPCL
;
A
#
# COMPACT_ATOMS: atom_id res chain seq x y z
N MET A 1 4.36 -4.27 -14.63
CA MET A 1 3.29 -5.28 -14.46
C MET A 1 2.13 -4.71 -13.68
N ALA A 2 2.31 -4.35 -12.40
CA ALA A 2 1.23 -3.75 -11.58
C ALA A 2 0.76 -2.36 -12.08
N HIS A 3 1.52 -1.68 -12.93
CA HIS A 3 1.15 -0.42 -13.58
C HIS A 3 1.14 -0.51 -15.11
N ASP A 4 0.93 -1.70 -15.70
CA ASP A 4 0.87 -1.84 -17.16
C ASP A 4 -0.45 -1.26 -17.70
N GLU A 5 -0.37 -0.19 -18.49
CA GLU A 5 -1.52 0.49 -19.10
C GLU A 5 -2.33 -0.39 -20.07
N ARG A 6 -1.75 -1.50 -20.55
CA ARG A 6 -2.47 -2.47 -21.37
C ARG A 6 -3.43 -3.35 -20.55
N VAL A 7 -3.24 -3.39 -19.24
CA VAL A 7 -4.01 -4.23 -18.30
C VAL A 7 -4.92 -3.37 -17.41
N TYR A 8 -4.41 -2.25 -16.92
CA TYR A 8 -5.07 -1.39 -15.93
C TYR A 8 -5.39 -0.03 -16.53
N LYS A 9 -6.64 0.45 -16.37
CA LYS A 9 -6.99 1.82 -16.74
C LYS A 9 -6.41 2.77 -15.69
N ASN A 10 -5.78 3.87 -16.12
CA ASN A 10 -5.13 4.86 -15.25
C ASN A 10 -4.34 4.18 -14.10
N PRO A 11 -3.28 3.40 -14.42
CA PRO A 11 -2.61 2.54 -13.45
C PRO A 11 -1.96 3.31 -12.29
N HIS A 12 -1.70 4.60 -12.45
CA HIS A 12 -1.10 5.45 -11.42
C HIS A 12 -2.12 5.98 -10.41
N ASP A 13 -3.42 5.87 -10.71
CA ASP A 13 -4.48 6.30 -9.82
C ASP A 13 -4.79 5.20 -8.79
N PHE A 14 -4.81 5.57 -7.51
CA PHE A 14 -5.32 4.69 -6.47
C PHE A 14 -6.85 4.58 -6.58
N ASN A 15 -7.32 3.52 -7.23
CA ASN A 15 -8.73 3.23 -7.41
C ASN A 15 -9.00 1.73 -7.11
N PRO A 16 -9.51 1.38 -5.92
CA PRO A 16 -9.85 -0.01 -5.57
C PRO A 16 -11.00 -0.60 -6.40
N ASP A 17 -11.96 0.22 -6.83
CA ASP A 17 -13.17 -0.22 -7.54
C ASP A 17 -12.85 -0.89 -8.89
N ARG A 18 -11.64 -0.67 -9.41
CA ARG A 18 -11.14 -1.30 -10.64
C ARG A 18 -11.26 -2.83 -10.62
N TYR A 19 -11.09 -3.45 -9.45
CA TYR A 19 -11.13 -4.90 -9.32
C TYR A 19 -12.57 -5.44 -9.36
N GLU A 20 -13.53 -4.67 -8.86
CA GLU A 20 -14.97 -4.99 -9.01
C GLU A 20 -15.44 -4.77 -10.46
N ALA A 21 -14.84 -3.80 -11.15
CA ALA A 21 -15.09 -3.53 -12.57
C ALA A 21 -14.45 -4.56 -13.53
N GLY A 22 -13.77 -5.58 -13.00
CA GLY A 22 -13.22 -6.70 -13.77
C GLY A 22 -11.74 -6.58 -14.15
N GLU A 23 -11.02 -5.56 -13.70
CA GLU A 23 -9.55 -5.55 -13.82
C GLU A 23 -8.94 -6.64 -12.91
N PRO A 24 -7.92 -7.37 -13.36
CA PRO A 24 -7.36 -8.48 -12.60
C PRO A 24 -6.58 -8.00 -11.37
N PHE A 25 -6.62 -8.75 -10.27
CA PHE A 25 -5.74 -8.48 -9.14
C PHE A 25 -4.26 -8.47 -9.56
N PRO A 26 -3.44 -7.55 -9.02
CA PRO A 26 -2.04 -7.44 -9.40
C PRO A 26 -1.29 -8.72 -9.01
N VAL A 27 -0.59 -9.30 -9.97
CA VAL A 27 0.21 -10.50 -9.80
C VAL A 27 1.70 -10.14 -9.69
N GLY A 28 2.44 -10.93 -8.91
CA GLY A 28 3.90 -10.79 -8.78
C GLY A 28 4.39 -9.93 -7.62
N ASN A 29 3.49 -9.40 -6.79
CA ASN A 29 3.81 -8.59 -5.60
C ASN A 29 4.75 -9.33 -4.64
N PHE A 30 4.69 -10.66 -4.66
CA PHE A 30 5.50 -11.58 -3.86
C PHE A 30 6.56 -12.35 -4.67
N GLY A 31 6.82 -11.93 -5.91
CA GLY A 31 7.72 -12.62 -6.84
C GLY A 31 7.08 -13.85 -7.50
N PHE A 32 7.90 -14.64 -8.21
CA PHE A 32 7.47 -15.75 -9.04
C PHE A 32 8.37 -16.99 -8.88
N GLY A 33 7.84 -18.16 -9.26
CA GLY A 33 8.60 -19.40 -9.37
C GLY A 33 9.11 -19.95 -8.02
N ARG A 34 10.26 -20.62 -8.06
CA ARG A 34 10.87 -21.32 -6.90
C ARG A 34 11.23 -20.41 -5.71
N ARG A 35 11.24 -19.09 -5.91
CA ARG A 35 11.62 -18.08 -4.90
C ARG A 35 10.47 -17.12 -4.59
N VAL A 36 9.24 -17.49 -4.94
CA VAL A 36 8.05 -16.74 -4.49
C VAL A 36 8.05 -16.65 -2.96
N CYS A 37 7.63 -15.51 -2.42
CA CYS A 37 7.60 -15.28 -0.98
C CYS A 37 6.75 -16.37 -0.30
N VAL A 38 7.40 -17.19 0.53
CA VAL A 38 6.73 -18.25 1.29
C VAL A 38 5.73 -17.68 2.30
N GLY A 39 5.95 -16.43 2.74
CA GLY A 39 5.07 -15.70 3.65
C GLY A 39 3.88 -15.01 3.00
N ARG A 40 3.67 -15.12 1.68
CA ARG A 40 2.61 -14.37 0.97
C ARG A 40 1.21 -14.54 1.58
N PHE A 41 0.86 -15.77 1.94
CA PHE A 41 -0.46 -16.07 2.51
C PHE A 41 -0.65 -15.48 3.90
N LEU A 42 0.42 -15.51 4.71
CA LEU A 42 0.40 -14.84 6.01
C LEU A 42 0.28 -13.32 5.81
N ALA A 43 1.09 -12.74 4.92
CA ALA A 43 1.08 -11.31 4.64
C ALA A 43 -0.29 -10.82 4.16
N ASP A 44 -0.90 -11.50 3.19
CA ASP A 44 -2.22 -11.15 2.66
C ASP A 44 -3.30 -11.18 3.76
N ASN A 45 -3.34 -12.26 4.53
CA ASN A 45 -4.30 -12.40 5.63
C ASN A 45 -4.06 -11.36 6.74
N SER A 46 -2.80 -11.12 7.10
CA SER A 46 -2.45 -10.13 8.11
C SER A 46 -2.86 -8.72 7.70
N VAL A 47 -2.58 -8.31 6.46
CA VAL A 47 -2.98 -6.98 5.95
C VAL A 47 -4.51 -6.86 5.95
N TRP A 48 -5.23 -7.87 5.49
CA TRP A 48 -6.69 -7.86 5.49
C TRP A 48 -7.27 -7.67 6.91
N ILE A 49 -6.83 -8.50 7.85
CA ILE A 49 -7.30 -8.45 9.24
C ILE A 49 -6.96 -7.09 9.87
N THR A 50 -5.73 -6.60 9.68
CA THR A 50 -5.30 -5.32 10.25
C THR A 50 -6.14 -4.16 9.72
N VAL A 51 -6.35 -4.07 8.40
CA VAL A 51 -7.13 -2.99 7.80
C VAL A 51 -8.59 -3.06 8.25
N ALA A 52 -9.22 -4.24 8.21
CA ALA A 52 -10.60 -4.41 8.67
C ALA A 52 -10.78 -4.05 10.15
N THR A 53 -9.84 -4.46 11.00
CA THR A 53 -9.86 -4.14 12.44
C THR A 53 -9.67 -2.65 12.69
N MET A 54 -8.72 -2.03 11.99
CA MET A 54 -8.50 -0.59 12.10
C MET A 54 -9.74 0.21 11.67
N LEU A 55 -10.37 -0.15 10.55
CA LEU A 55 -11.58 0.53 10.07
C LEU A 55 -12.79 0.33 10.98
N SER A 56 -12.84 -0.77 11.75
CA SER A 56 -13.96 -1.03 12.67
C SER A 56 -13.87 -0.25 13.99
N VAL A 57 -12.67 0.08 14.46
CA VAL A 57 -12.47 0.74 15.78
C VAL A 57 -11.87 2.14 15.71
N LEU A 58 -11.29 2.55 14.57
CA LEU A 58 -10.64 3.85 14.41
C LEU A 58 -11.34 4.72 13.37
N ARG A 59 -11.19 6.03 13.56
CA ARG A 59 -11.52 7.04 12.53
C ARG A 59 -10.24 7.67 12.02
N PHE A 60 -10.00 7.54 10.71
CA PHE A 60 -8.84 8.12 10.05
C PHE A 60 -9.12 9.56 9.61
N CYS A 61 -8.29 10.50 10.06
CA CYS A 61 -8.36 11.92 9.71
C CYS A 61 -6.94 12.49 9.53
N LYS A 62 -6.79 13.51 8.68
CA LYS A 62 -5.53 14.24 8.57
C LYS A 62 -5.26 15.04 9.85
N LYS A 63 -3.99 15.15 10.23
CA LYS A 63 -3.58 16.05 11.33
C LYS A 63 -3.91 17.49 10.94
N MET A 64 -4.45 18.28 11.86
CA MET A 64 -4.70 19.70 11.64
C MET A 64 -3.52 20.55 12.13
N SER A 65 -3.21 21.60 11.38
CA SER A 65 -2.29 22.66 11.80
C SER A 65 -2.92 23.57 12.84
N SER A 66 -2.11 24.44 13.48
CA SER A 66 -2.58 25.53 14.35
C SER A 66 -3.64 26.41 13.68
N ASP A 67 -3.56 26.54 12.36
CA ASP A 67 -4.44 27.38 11.55
C ASP A 67 -5.70 26.63 11.04
N GLY A 68 -5.97 25.43 11.58
CA GLY A 68 -7.14 24.62 11.21
C GLY A 68 -7.07 23.93 9.84
N LYS A 69 -5.96 24.09 9.09
CA LYS A 69 -5.78 23.43 7.79
C LYS A 69 -5.27 21.99 7.96
N PRO A 70 -5.74 21.03 7.14
CA PRO A 70 -5.22 19.66 7.15
C PRO A 70 -3.76 19.66 6.64
N ILE A 71 -2.89 18.96 7.36
CA ILE A 71 -1.48 18.78 7.02
C ILE A 71 -1.35 17.55 6.14
N GLU A 72 -0.78 17.72 4.96
CA GLU A 72 -0.43 16.59 4.10
C GLU A 72 0.76 15.83 4.69
N PRO A 73 0.64 14.50 4.91
CA PRO A 73 1.76 13.72 5.41
C PRO A 73 2.91 13.73 4.40
N ARG A 74 4.13 14.05 4.87
CA ARG A 74 5.33 13.93 4.04
C ARG A 74 5.67 12.45 3.87
N VAL A 75 5.39 11.90 2.70
CA VAL A 75 5.75 10.52 2.36
C VAL A 75 7.21 10.47 1.92
N ARG A 76 8.00 9.63 2.57
CA ARG A 76 9.38 9.33 2.15
C ARG A 76 9.51 7.82 2.00
N PHE A 77 10.01 7.39 0.85
CA PHE A 77 10.23 5.99 0.55
C PHE A 77 11.68 5.63 0.85
N THR A 78 11.91 4.48 1.46
CA THR A 78 13.24 3.87 1.49
C THR A 78 13.50 3.16 0.16
N ASN A 79 14.76 3.05 -0.22
CA ASN A 79 15.25 2.35 -1.40
C ASN A 79 15.19 0.80 -1.28
N GLY A 80 14.23 0.28 -0.52
CA GLY A 80 13.94 -1.17 -0.46
C GLY A 80 14.51 -1.92 0.75
N GLY A 81 15.28 -1.27 1.62
CA GLY A 81 15.59 -1.80 2.95
C GLY A 81 14.52 -1.38 3.98
N THR A 82 14.20 -2.25 4.93
CA THR A 82 13.38 -1.94 6.12
C THR A 82 14.19 -1.08 7.11
N TRP A 83 14.67 0.07 6.65
CA TRP A 83 15.40 1.03 7.47
C TRP A 83 14.47 2.17 7.88
N TYR A 84 14.78 2.81 9.00
CA TYR A 84 14.10 4.03 9.39
C TYR A 84 14.50 5.16 8.43
N VAL A 85 13.52 5.95 7.99
CA VAL A 85 13.68 6.94 6.93
C VAL A 85 14.49 8.18 7.38
N ASP A 86 14.71 8.31 8.70
CA ASP A 86 15.52 9.35 9.34
C ASP A 86 16.59 8.74 10.27
N SER A 87 17.21 7.62 9.88
CA SER A 87 18.36 7.09 10.63
C SER A 87 19.53 8.09 10.56
N PRO A 88 20.03 8.64 11.68
CA PRO A 88 21.12 9.63 11.69
C PRO A 88 22.51 9.02 11.44
N CYS A 89 22.58 7.77 10.98
CA CYS A 89 23.83 7.02 10.79
C CYS A 89 24.01 6.63 9.33
N LEU A 90 24.41 7.61 8.51
CA LEU A 90 25.36 7.53 7.39
C LEU A 90 25.89 8.93 7.12
#